data_AF-V9W9L5-F1
#
_entry.id   AF-V9W9L5-F1
#
_cell.length_a   1.000
_cell.length_b   1.000
_cell.length_c   1.000
_cell.angle_alpha   90.00
_cell.angle_beta   90.00
_cell.angle_gamma   90.00
#
_symmetry.space_group_name_H-M   'P 1'
#
loop_
_entity.id
_entity.type
_entity.pdbx_description
1 polymer ?
#
loop_
_entity_poly.entity_id
_entity_poly.type
_entity_poly.pdbx_seq_one_letter_code
_entity_poly.pdbx_strand_id
1 'polypeptide(L)'
;MIEPLALKYKLNNQIEGVLVVQPGKENPPMYDGADKLLFIVSNGNLRNCKSIIHYIKDGKRIQERWINIEEMKVFLFTNSYIEIRNSLLKGEIILDRYGNLGGLRQTLLDLPEQIREWQLFVEFAQFLNEYVQGKRYSLQGQQMDSYQHILEALRHWAQIVLIEEGEHPDLGIWGRIKQVNPGVYKLYEELTMSKETIKQRVELVLLACEFSVMSKMEKCCKPLLALMEERQETWSMTELQQLTDLQEVRNLIPIVVHKLVKRGLIEEVFVPRDEDLTELLIRYVRTADLDDSAKGKRI
;
A
#
# COMPACT_ATOMS: atom_id res chain seq x y z
N MET A 1 16.82 -33.22 0.23
CA MET A 1 15.44 -33.10 0.77
C MET A 1 14.57 -32.07 0.03
N ILE A 2 15.16 -31.11 -0.69
CA ILE A 2 14.42 -30.19 -1.60
C ILE A 2 14.09 -30.89 -2.93
N GLU A 3 15.00 -31.70 -3.46
CA GLU A 3 14.81 -32.47 -4.71
C GLU A 3 13.54 -33.35 -4.74
N PRO A 4 13.14 -34.09 -3.67
CA PRO A 4 11.89 -34.85 -3.68
C PRO A 4 10.64 -33.99 -3.73
N LEU A 5 10.68 -32.75 -3.21
CA LEU A 5 9.58 -31.78 -3.31
C LEU A 5 9.54 -31.18 -4.71
N ALA A 6 10.68 -30.82 -5.28
CA ALA A 6 10.76 -30.38 -6.68
C ALA A 6 10.19 -31.45 -7.62
N LEU A 7 10.50 -32.74 -7.40
CA LEU A 7 9.98 -33.84 -8.20
C LEU A 7 8.45 -33.98 -8.13
N LYS A 8 7.85 -33.79 -6.94
CA LYS A 8 6.39 -33.84 -6.72
C LYS A 8 5.64 -32.89 -7.65
N TYR A 9 6.18 -31.68 -7.86
CA TYR A 9 5.51 -30.63 -8.63
C TYR A 9 5.96 -30.56 -10.09
N LYS A 10 7.17 -31.03 -10.40
CA LYS A 10 7.75 -31.01 -11.76
C LYS A 10 6.92 -31.79 -12.79
N LEU A 11 6.11 -32.75 -12.36
CA LEU A 11 5.23 -33.53 -13.24
C LEU A 11 3.84 -32.91 -13.46
N ASN A 12 3.44 -31.91 -12.67
CA ASN A 12 2.17 -31.23 -12.85
C ASN A 12 2.35 -29.99 -13.75
N ASN A 13 1.78 -30.03 -14.95
CA ASN A 13 1.91 -28.96 -15.95
C ASN A 13 1.12 -27.69 -15.60
N GLN A 14 0.23 -27.74 -14.60
CA GLN A 14 -0.50 -26.55 -14.12
C GLN A 14 0.34 -25.71 -13.15
N ILE A 15 1.44 -26.27 -12.62
CA ILE A 15 2.34 -25.59 -11.70
C ILE A 15 3.46 -24.95 -12.50
N GLU A 16 3.56 -23.63 -12.44
CA GLU A 16 4.61 -22.87 -13.13
C GLU A 16 5.84 -22.66 -12.25
N GLY A 17 5.64 -22.58 -10.93
CA GLY A 17 6.74 -22.29 -10.03
C GLY A 17 6.51 -22.80 -8.62
N VAL A 18 7.62 -23.02 -7.91
CA VAL A 18 7.63 -23.38 -6.50
C VAL A 18 8.71 -22.60 -5.80
N LEU A 19 8.31 -21.83 -4.78
CA LEU A 19 9.18 -21.06 -3.90
C LEU A 19 9.15 -21.70 -2.51
N VAL A 20 10.32 -22.00 -1.95
CA VAL A 20 10.48 -22.57 -0.62
C VAL A 20 11.08 -21.54 0.31
N VAL A 21 10.45 -21.34 1.46
CA VAL A 21 10.97 -20.51 2.53
C VAL A 21 11.22 -21.40 3.73
N GLN A 22 12.40 -21.25 4.32
CA GLN A 22 12.72 -21.82 5.62
C GLN A 22 12.63 -20.69 6.62
N PRO A 23 11.59 -20.67 7.48
CA PRO A 23 11.51 -19.70 8.56
C PRO A 23 12.79 -19.71 9.37
N GLY A 24 13.40 -18.55 9.56
CA GLY A 24 14.51 -18.41 10.51
C GLY A 24 14.04 -18.82 11.90
N LYS A 25 14.96 -19.32 12.75
CA LYS A 25 14.66 -19.70 14.14
C LYS A 25 14.03 -18.58 14.98
N GLU A 26 14.09 -17.33 14.50
CA GLU A 26 13.63 -16.12 15.17
C GLU A 26 12.19 -15.69 14.79
N ASN A 27 11.56 -16.27 13.75
CA ASN A 27 10.20 -15.88 13.30
C ASN A 27 9.15 -17.03 13.27
N PRO A 28 8.98 -17.83 14.35
CA PRO A 28 8.04 -18.96 14.34
C PRO A 28 6.53 -18.63 14.17
N PRO A 29 5.95 -17.49 14.63
CA PRO A 29 4.51 -17.28 14.53
C PRO A 29 4.03 -16.84 13.13
N MET A 30 4.92 -16.27 12.32
CA MET A 30 4.59 -15.74 10.98
C MET A 30 4.28 -16.84 9.95
N TYR A 31 4.61 -18.08 10.28
CA TYR A 31 4.46 -19.25 9.39
C TYR A 31 3.62 -20.37 10.02
N ASP A 32 2.75 -20.04 10.98
CA ASP A 32 1.88 -20.99 11.69
C ASP A 32 2.67 -22.18 12.32
N GLY A 33 3.91 -21.90 12.77
CA GLY A 33 4.81 -22.92 13.33
C GLY A 33 5.32 -23.95 12.32
N ALA A 34 5.25 -23.68 11.02
CA ALA A 34 5.84 -24.54 9.98
C ALA A 34 7.38 -24.44 9.99
N ASP A 35 8.05 -25.58 9.80
CA ASP A 35 9.49 -25.63 9.57
C ASP A 35 9.85 -25.23 8.13
N LYS A 36 8.87 -25.32 7.21
CA LYS A 36 8.98 -24.91 5.81
C LYS A 36 7.65 -24.38 5.28
N LEU A 37 7.70 -23.28 4.54
CA LEU A 37 6.61 -22.76 3.75
C LEU A 37 6.89 -22.97 2.26
N LEU A 38 5.91 -23.44 1.51
CA LEU A 38 5.95 -23.55 0.06
C LEU A 38 4.86 -22.69 -0.55
N PHE A 39 5.23 -21.83 -1.49
CA PHE A 39 4.29 -21.22 -2.42
C PHE A 39 4.28 -22.03 -3.71
N ILE A 40 3.13 -22.62 -4.01
CA ILE A 40 2.88 -23.35 -5.25
C ILE A 40 2.18 -22.40 -6.20
N VAL A 41 2.89 -22.00 -7.26
CA VAL A 41 2.43 -20.99 -8.20
C VAL A 41 1.91 -21.66 -9.46
N SER A 42 0.65 -21.40 -9.78
CA SER A 42 -0.06 -22.03 -10.89
C SER A 42 -0.57 -21.02 -11.92
N ASN A 43 -0.66 -21.46 -13.17
CA ASN A 43 -1.34 -20.72 -14.23
C ASN A 43 -2.78 -21.21 -14.38
N GLY A 44 -3.74 -20.33 -14.12
CA GLY A 44 -5.12 -20.55 -14.53
C GLY A 44 -6.17 -20.35 -13.45
N ASN A 45 -7.43 -20.48 -13.89
CA ASN A 45 -8.66 -20.38 -13.09
C ASN A 45 -8.84 -21.58 -12.17
N LEU A 46 -7.85 -21.89 -11.34
CA LEU A 46 -8.08 -22.65 -10.12
C LEU A 46 -8.82 -21.71 -9.16
N ARG A 47 -10.12 -21.50 -9.40
CA ARG A 47 -11.00 -20.60 -8.63
C ARG A 47 -11.03 -20.90 -7.12
N ASN A 48 -10.42 -22.01 -6.71
CA ASN A 48 -10.25 -22.46 -5.33
C ASN A 48 -8.77 -22.67 -4.92
N CYS A 49 -7.82 -21.99 -5.56
CA CYS A 49 -6.39 -22.08 -5.23
C CYS A 49 -6.03 -21.53 -3.85
N LYS A 50 -6.95 -20.96 -3.08
CA LYS A 50 -6.70 -20.54 -1.70
C LYS A 50 -6.73 -21.73 -0.74
N SER A 51 -6.05 -22.81 -1.09
CA SER A 51 -5.84 -23.94 -0.19
C SER A 51 -4.52 -23.73 0.55
N ILE A 52 -4.65 -23.61 1.87
CA ILE A 52 -3.53 -23.76 2.79
C ILE A 52 -3.57 -25.22 3.24
N ILE A 53 -2.50 -25.96 2.97
CA ILE A 53 -2.38 -27.36 3.36
C ILE A 53 -1.24 -27.48 4.37
N HIS A 54 -1.52 -28.10 5.51
CA HIS A 54 -0.53 -28.42 6.53
C HIS A 54 -0.30 -29.91 6.59
N TYR A 55 0.95 -30.34 6.60
CA TYR A 55 1.32 -31.75 6.76
C TYR A 55 2.72 -31.91 7.35
N ILE A 56 3.03 -33.11 7.81
CA ILE A 56 4.34 -33.46 8.34
C ILE A 56 5.03 -34.41 7.37
N LYS A 57 6.29 -34.12 7.05
CA LYS A 57 7.15 -35.00 6.27
C LYS A 57 8.55 -35.01 6.86
N ASP A 58 9.11 -36.19 7.07
CA ASP A 58 10.45 -36.38 7.65
C ASP A 58 10.63 -35.63 8.99
N GLY A 59 9.59 -35.64 9.82
CA GLY A 59 9.56 -34.94 11.12
C GLY A 59 9.46 -33.41 11.04
N LYS A 60 9.35 -32.83 9.84
CA LYS A 60 9.19 -31.39 9.62
C LYS A 60 7.76 -31.03 9.29
N ARG A 61 7.23 -29.98 9.92
CA ARG A 61 5.95 -29.35 9.59
C ARG A 61 6.11 -28.51 8.33
N ILE A 62 5.23 -28.75 7.37
CA ILE A 62 5.24 -28.07 6.09
C ILE A 62 3.89 -27.41 5.87
N GLN A 63 3.92 -26.13 5.50
CA GLN A 63 2.78 -25.38 5.01
C GLN A 63 2.91 -25.21 3.49
N GLU A 64 1.91 -25.65 2.73
CA GLU A 64 1.78 -25.40 1.29
C GLU A 64 0.68 -24.34 1.08
N ARG A 65 0.99 -23.29 0.34
CA ARG A 65 0.04 -22.25 -0.07
C ARG A 65 0.00 -22.20 -1.59
N TRP A 66 -1.19 -22.39 -2.15
CA TRP A 66 -1.40 -22.28 -3.58
C TRP A 66 -1.77 -20.83 -3.93
N ILE A 67 -1.21 -20.34 -5.03
CA ILE A 67 -1.43 -18.96 -5.49
C ILE A 67 -1.39 -18.89 -7.01
N ASN A 68 -2.28 -18.09 -7.59
CA ASN A 68 -2.21 -17.78 -9.01
C ASN A 68 -1.10 -16.73 -9.27
N ILE A 69 -0.36 -16.87 -10.37
CA ILE A 69 0.69 -15.91 -10.74
C ILE A 69 0.22 -14.45 -10.84
N GLU A 70 -1.01 -14.21 -11.31
CA GLU A 70 -1.61 -12.87 -11.39
C GLU A 70 -1.96 -12.32 -10.00
N GLU A 71 -2.45 -13.16 -9.09
CA GLU A 71 -2.64 -12.75 -7.69
C GLU A 71 -1.28 -12.42 -7.04
N MET A 72 -0.26 -13.25 -7.29
CA MET A 72 1.08 -13.01 -6.76
C MET A 72 1.65 -11.68 -7.25
N LYS A 73 1.47 -11.33 -8.53
CA LYS A 73 1.85 -10.02 -9.09
C LYS A 73 1.18 -8.86 -8.37
N VAL A 74 -0.13 -8.94 -8.14
CA VAL A 74 -0.85 -7.91 -7.36
C VAL A 74 -0.26 -7.80 -5.94
N PHE A 75 0.02 -8.94 -5.30
CA PHE A 75 0.57 -8.98 -3.94
C PHE A 75 2.00 -8.43 -3.82
N LEU A 76 2.75 -8.33 -4.92
CA LEU A 76 4.07 -7.72 -4.90
C LEU A 76 4.02 -6.22 -4.64
N PHE A 77 2.90 -5.55 -4.89
CA PHE A 77 2.84 -4.09 -4.81
C PHE A 77 1.95 -3.59 -3.68
N THR A 78 1.26 -4.51 -3.02
CA THR A 78 0.40 -4.24 -1.87
C THR A 78 1.14 -4.44 -0.55
N ASN A 79 0.84 -3.59 0.43
CA ASN A 79 1.47 -3.70 1.76
C ASN A 79 0.85 -4.84 2.59
N SER A 80 -0.36 -5.28 2.22
CA SER A 80 -1.15 -6.34 2.85
C SER A 80 -0.51 -7.74 2.80
N TYR A 81 0.52 -7.95 1.96
CA TYR A 81 1.13 -9.26 1.72
C TYR A 81 2.66 -9.26 1.86
N ILE A 82 3.16 -8.57 2.89
CA ILE A 82 4.59 -8.51 3.23
C ILE A 82 5.25 -9.91 3.31
N GLU A 83 4.50 -10.93 3.73
CA GLU A 83 4.96 -12.33 3.77
C GLU A 83 5.36 -12.85 2.39
N ILE A 84 4.57 -12.58 1.35
CA ILE A 84 4.82 -13.06 -0.02
C ILE A 84 6.03 -12.36 -0.61
N ARG A 85 6.12 -11.04 -0.41
CA ARG A 85 7.27 -10.23 -0.83
C ARG A 85 8.57 -10.72 -0.16
N ASN A 86 8.56 -10.84 1.16
CA ASN A 86 9.70 -11.35 1.93
C ASN A 86 10.08 -12.77 1.52
N SER A 87 9.08 -13.62 1.27
CA SER A 87 9.27 -14.98 0.77
C SER A 87 9.93 -14.98 -0.59
N LEU A 88 9.51 -14.11 -1.52
CA LEU A 88 10.09 -14.05 -2.85
C LEU A 88 11.54 -13.54 -2.82
N LEU A 89 11.85 -12.58 -1.94
CA LEU A 89 13.20 -12.03 -1.76
C LEU A 89 14.16 -13.02 -1.08
N LYS A 90 13.72 -13.68 0.00
CA LYS A 90 14.58 -14.51 0.88
C LYS A 90 14.50 -16.00 0.59
N GLY A 91 13.45 -16.46 -0.08
CA GLY A 91 13.18 -17.87 -0.35
C GLY A 91 14.01 -18.45 -1.51
N GLU A 92 14.04 -19.76 -1.59
CA GLU A 92 14.68 -20.52 -2.66
C GLU A 92 13.66 -20.89 -3.74
N ILE A 93 13.92 -20.52 -4.99
CA ILE A 93 13.08 -20.93 -6.13
C ILE A 93 13.57 -22.31 -6.58
N ILE A 94 12.75 -23.33 -6.39
CA ILE A 94 13.11 -24.73 -6.68
C ILE A 94 12.49 -25.24 -7.99
N LEU A 95 11.51 -24.51 -8.51
CA LEU A 95 10.90 -24.70 -9.82
C LEU A 95 10.50 -23.33 -10.36
N ASP A 96 10.84 -23.05 -11.61
CA ASP A 96 10.35 -21.90 -12.36
C ASP A 96 10.40 -22.23 -13.85
N ARG A 97 9.26 -22.65 -14.41
CA ARG A 97 9.19 -23.21 -15.77
C ARG A 97 9.40 -22.15 -16.85
N TYR A 98 8.97 -20.92 -16.58
CA TYR A 98 8.93 -19.83 -17.54
C TYR A 98 9.78 -18.63 -17.11
N GLY A 99 10.46 -18.70 -15.96
CA GLY A 99 11.22 -17.58 -15.42
C GLY A 99 10.34 -16.53 -14.72
N ASN A 100 9.07 -16.86 -14.44
CA ASN A 100 8.11 -15.92 -13.86
C ASN A 100 8.51 -15.51 -12.44
N LEU A 101 8.90 -16.47 -11.59
CA LEU A 101 9.31 -16.16 -10.22
C LEU A 101 10.64 -15.40 -10.17
N GLY A 102 11.60 -15.77 -11.04
CA GLY A 102 12.84 -15.04 -11.21
C GLY A 102 12.61 -13.60 -11.67
N GLY A 103 11.74 -13.39 -12.66
CA GLY A 103 11.35 -12.08 -13.14
C GLY A 103 10.67 -11.22 -12.06
N LEU A 104 9.70 -11.80 -11.34
CA LEU A 104 9.04 -11.12 -10.22
C LEU A 104 10.01 -10.72 -9.11
N ARG A 105 10.98 -11.59 -8.79
CA ARG A 105 12.04 -11.26 -7.82
C ARG A 105 12.88 -10.09 -8.32
N GLN A 106 13.27 -10.10 -9.60
CA GLN A 106 14.04 -9.00 -10.17
C GLN A 106 13.25 -7.69 -10.14
N THR A 107 11.96 -7.71 -10.50
CA THR A 107 11.08 -6.52 -10.39
C THR A 107 10.98 -6.00 -8.96
N LEU A 108 10.93 -6.88 -7.95
CA LEU A 108 11.00 -6.43 -6.56
C LEU A 108 12.34 -5.75 -6.26
N LEU A 109 13.46 -6.34 -6.65
CA LEU A 109 14.80 -5.79 -6.38
C LEU A 109 15.05 -4.47 -7.11
N ASP A 110 14.54 -4.32 -8.33
CA ASP A 110 14.70 -3.11 -9.13
C ASP A 110 13.78 -1.97 -8.66
N LEU A 111 12.70 -2.31 -7.95
CA LEU A 111 11.62 -1.42 -7.48
C LEU A 111 11.32 -0.28 -8.47
N PRO A 112 10.68 -0.57 -9.62
CA PRO A 112 10.41 0.44 -10.64
C PRO A 112 9.71 1.68 -10.06
N GLU A 113 10.06 2.85 -10.60
CA GLU A 113 9.57 4.13 -10.09
C GLU A 113 8.04 4.20 -9.98
N GLN A 114 7.31 3.71 -10.99
CA GLN A 114 5.86 3.69 -10.98
C GLN A 114 5.28 2.90 -9.80
N ILE A 115 5.90 1.78 -9.43
CA ILE A 115 5.49 0.98 -8.26
C ILE A 115 5.74 1.76 -6.97
N ARG A 116 6.89 2.43 -6.87
CA ARG A 116 7.23 3.28 -5.71
C ARG A 116 6.23 4.42 -5.57
N GLU A 117 5.84 5.07 -6.67
CA GLU A 117 4.82 6.13 -6.66
C GLU A 117 3.46 5.61 -6.17
N TRP A 118 3.06 4.42 -6.61
CA TRP A 118 1.85 3.76 -6.12
C TRP A 118 1.89 3.42 -4.63
N GLN A 119 3.02 2.90 -4.14
CA GLN A 119 3.21 2.62 -2.71
C GLN A 119 3.15 3.91 -1.87
N LEU A 120 3.77 4.99 -2.37
CA LEU A 120 3.68 6.30 -1.73
C LEU A 120 2.23 6.79 -1.65
N PHE A 121 1.45 6.62 -2.73
CA PHE A 121 0.05 7.00 -2.74
C PHE A 121 -0.77 6.21 -1.70
N VAL A 122 -0.60 4.89 -1.65
CA VAL A 122 -1.32 4.02 -0.71
C VAL A 122 -0.99 4.41 0.74
N GLU A 123 0.29 4.54 1.08
CA GLU A 123 0.71 4.94 2.42
C GLU A 123 0.28 6.37 2.77
N PHE A 124 0.31 7.29 1.80
CA PHE A 124 -0.17 8.66 2.00
C PHE A 124 -1.68 8.71 2.27
N ALA A 125 -2.48 7.90 1.59
CA ALA A 125 -3.92 7.83 1.82
C ALA A 125 -4.22 7.33 3.26
N GLN A 126 -3.49 6.32 3.72
CA GLN A 126 -3.59 5.80 5.10
C GLN A 126 -3.14 6.86 6.12
N PHE A 127 -1.98 7.48 5.90
CA PHE A 127 -1.51 8.63 6.69
C PHE A 127 -2.57 9.73 6.80
N LEU A 128 -3.14 10.14 5.67
CA LEU A 128 -4.10 11.24 5.60
C LEU A 128 -5.35 10.94 6.42
N ASN A 129 -5.84 9.69 6.35
CA ASN A 129 -6.96 9.24 7.16
C ASN A 129 -6.66 9.41 8.66
N GLU A 130 -5.57 8.81 9.13
CA GLU A 130 -5.16 8.84 10.53
C GLU A 130 -4.89 10.28 11.01
N TYR A 131 -4.20 11.09 10.20
CA TYR A 131 -3.94 12.49 10.50
C TYR A 131 -5.24 13.31 10.67
N VAL A 132 -6.21 13.15 9.77
CA VAL A 132 -7.47 13.89 9.82
C VAL A 132 -8.32 13.44 11.02
N GLN A 133 -8.38 12.13 11.30
CA GLN A 133 -9.09 11.62 12.49
C GLN A 133 -8.43 12.13 13.77
N GLY A 134 -7.10 12.02 13.89
CA GLY A 134 -6.36 12.50 15.05
C GLY A 134 -6.56 13.99 15.29
N LYS A 135 -6.52 14.81 14.23
CA LYS A 135 -6.80 16.25 14.32
C LYS A 135 -8.23 16.53 14.79
N ARG A 136 -9.22 15.80 14.28
CA ARG A 136 -10.62 15.94 14.69
C ARG A 136 -10.82 15.63 16.17
N TYR A 137 -10.26 14.52 16.65
CA TYR A 137 -10.36 14.12 18.06
C TYR A 137 -9.64 15.10 19.00
N SER A 138 -8.48 15.63 18.59
CA SER A 138 -7.78 16.67 19.35
C SER A 138 -8.64 17.92 19.55
N LEU A 139 -9.29 18.40 18.48
CA LEU A 139 -10.20 19.55 18.52
C LEU A 139 -11.43 19.32 19.40
N GLN A 140 -11.90 18.06 19.49
CA GLN A 140 -13.03 17.66 20.34
C GLN A 140 -12.61 17.40 21.80
N GLY A 141 -11.33 17.54 22.15
CA GLY A 141 -10.82 17.26 23.49
C GLY A 141 -10.65 15.77 23.80
N GLN A 142 -10.86 14.88 22.82
CA GLN A 142 -10.71 13.42 22.95
C GLN A 142 -9.24 13.03 22.77
N GLN A 143 -8.42 13.28 23.80
CA GLN A 143 -6.96 13.20 23.69
C GLN A 143 -6.43 11.78 23.49
N MET A 144 -7.09 10.76 24.05
CA MET A 144 -6.65 9.36 23.92
C MET A 144 -6.89 8.83 22.51
N ASP A 145 -8.07 9.11 21.92
CA ASP A 145 -8.40 8.75 20.55
C ASP A 145 -7.48 9.50 19.56
N SER A 146 -7.26 10.80 19.83
CA SER A 146 -6.31 11.58 19.04
C SER A 146 -4.90 10.99 19.08
N TYR A 147 -4.42 10.60 20.27
CA TYR A 147 -3.11 9.98 20.44
C TYR A 147 -2.95 8.70 19.61
N GLN A 148 -3.95 7.82 19.61
CA GLN A 148 -3.92 6.56 18.85
C GLN A 148 -3.80 6.83 17.35
N HIS A 149 -4.63 7.71 16.82
CA HIS A 149 -4.60 8.09 15.41
C HIS A 149 -3.28 8.78 15.03
N ILE A 150 -2.73 9.64 15.88
CA ILE A 150 -1.47 10.32 15.58
C ILE A 150 -0.26 9.38 15.68
N LEU A 151 -0.30 8.37 16.55
CA LEU A 151 0.70 7.31 16.58
C LEU A 151 0.73 6.53 15.25
N GLU A 152 -0.45 6.16 14.74
CA GLU A 152 -0.56 5.47 13.44
C GLU A 152 -0.18 6.38 12.26
N ALA A 153 -0.59 7.65 12.26
CA ALA A 153 -0.15 8.62 11.27
C ALA A 153 1.38 8.72 11.22
N LEU A 154 2.05 8.73 12.38
CA LEU A 154 3.51 8.77 12.44
C LEU A 154 4.16 7.49 11.87
N ARG A 155 3.54 6.33 12.06
CA ARG A 155 3.98 5.07 11.43
C ARG A 155 3.85 5.12 9.90
N HIS A 156 2.76 5.65 9.37
CA HIS A 156 2.61 5.84 7.92
C HIS A 156 3.61 6.87 7.37
N TRP A 157 3.87 7.96 8.09
CA TRP A 157 4.92 8.91 7.71
C TRP A 157 6.30 8.25 7.67
N ALA A 158 6.65 7.45 8.66
CA ALA A 158 7.87 6.65 8.64
C ALA A 158 7.95 5.77 7.38
N GLN A 159 6.88 5.08 6.99
CA GLN A 159 6.88 4.28 5.77
C GLN A 159 7.03 5.13 4.50
N ILE A 160 6.35 6.28 4.41
CA ILE A 160 6.52 7.21 3.28
C ILE A 160 8.00 7.58 3.12
N VAL A 161 8.69 7.91 4.22
CA VAL A 161 10.13 8.25 4.18
C VAL A 161 10.96 7.07 3.67
N LEU A 162 10.71 5.85 4.14
CA LEU A 162 11.45 4.67 3.67
C LEU A 162 11.23 4.42 2.17
N ILE A 163 9.98 4.53 1.71
CA ILE A 163 9.64 4.33 0.30
C ILE A 163 10.32 5.41 -0.57
N GLU A 164 10.38 6.67 -0.11
CA GLU A 164 11.09 7.75 -0.81
C GLU A 164 12.59 7.47 -1.00
N GLU A 165 13.21 6.79 -0.03
CA GLU A 165 14.62 6.35 -0.09
C GLU A 165 14.82 5.05 -0.88
N GLY A 166 13.76 4.52 -1.51
CA GLY A 166 13.80 3.28 -2.28
C GLY A 166 13.84 2.02 -1.42
N GLU A 167 13.51 2.12 -0.13
CA GLU A 167 13.45 0.96 0.75
C GLU A 167 12.09 0.29 0.70
N HIS A 168 12.10 -1.04 0.80
CA HIS A 168 10.86 -1.80 0.95
C HIS A 168 10.35 -1.70 2.39
N PRO A 169 9.02 -1.69 2.59
CA PRO A 169 8.44 -1.90 3.91
C PRO A 169 8.93 -3.23 4.49
N ASP A 170 9.67 -3.18 5.60
CA ASP A 170 10.16 -4.36 6.32
C ASP A 170 9.66 -4.36 7.77
N LEU A 171 9.77 -5.52 8.43
CA LEU A 171 9.55 -5.65 9.87
C LEU A 171 10.61 -4.80 10.61
N GLY A 172 10.17 -3.99 11.58
CA GLY A 172 11.08 -3.16 12.37
C GLY A 172 11.33 -1.74 11.83
N ILE A 173 10.31 -1.13 11.24
CA ILE A 173 10.30 0.25 10.67
C ILE A 173 11.10 1.26 11.50
N TRP A 174 10.90 1.30 12.82
CA TRP A 174 11.53 2.31 13.69
C TRP A 174 13.05 2.17 13.83
N GLY A 175 13.58 0.94 13.82
CA GLY A 175 15.02 0.70 13.86
C GLY A 175 15.70 1.25 12.61
N ARG A 176 15.03 1.10 11.45
CA ARG A 176 15.53 1.63 10.19
C ARG A 176 15.36 3.15 10.09
N ILE A 177 14.21 3.67 10.49
CA ILE A 177 13.95 5.12 10.51
C ILE A 177 14.92 5.87 11.40
N LYS A 178 15.37 5.30 12.52
CA LYS A 178 16.42 5.91 13.34
C LYS A 178 17.71 6.20 12.57
N GLN A 179 18.02 5.39 11.55
CA GLN A 179 19.21 5.56 10.70
C GLN A 179 18.92 6.50 9.51
N VAL A 180 17.76 6.32 8.87
CA VAL A 180 17.38 7.03 7.63
C VAL A 180 16.91 8.46 7.92
N ASN A 181 16.02 8.63 8.90
CA ASN A 181 15.47 9.93 9.30
C ASN A 181 15.32 10.01 10.83
N PRO A 182 16.39 10.37 11.55
CA PRO A 182 16.38 10.51 13.00
C PRO A 182 15.33 11.51 13.52
N GLY A 183 14.93 12.49 12.69
CA GLY A 183 13.91 13.47 13.05
C GLY A 183 12.53 12.84 13.24
N VAL A 184 12.13 11.96 12.33
CA VAL A 184 10.86 11.21 12.45
C VAL A 184 10.91 10.24 13.64
N TYR A 185 12.05 9.58 13.87
CA TYR A 185 12.24 8.74 15.06
C TYR A 185 12.08 9.55 16.35
N LYS A 186 12.66 10.75 16.41
CA LYS A 186 12.55 11.62 17.58
C LYS A 186 11.11 12.06 17.85
N LEU A 187 10.31 12.32 16.81
CA LEU A 187 8.88 12.61 17.00
C LEU A 187 8.12 11.45 17.64
N TYR A 188 8.53 10.20 17.36
CA TYR A 188 7.95 9.02 17.99
C TYR A 188 8.33 8.96 19.48
N GLU A 189 9.60 9.24 19.80
CA GLU A 189 10.05 9.35 21.20
C GLU A 189 9.32 10.48 21.94
N GLU A 190 9.16 11.66 21.34
CA GLU A 190 8.44 12.78 21.94
C GLU A 190 6.96 12.45 22.16
N LEU A 191 6.30 11.75 21.23
CA LEU A 191 4.91 11.34 21.40
C LEU A 191 4.74 10.35 22.55
N THR A 192 5.63 9.37 22.66
CA THR A 192 5.48 8.21 23.55
C THR A 192 6.09 8.41 24.94
N MET A 193 7.25 9.08 25.02
CA MET A 193 8.10 9.12 26.20
C MET A 193 8.23 10.51 26.84
N SER A 194 7.81 11.59 26.16
CA SER A 194 7.90 12.94 26.72
C SER A 194 7.04 13.10 27.99
N LYS A 195 7.50 13.97 28.90
CA LYS A 195 6.82 14.31 30.17
C LYS A 195 5.69 15.32 30.01
N GLU A 196 5.56 15.92 28.83
CA GLU A 196 4.46 16.83 28.50
C GLU A 196 3.10 16.11 28.52
N THR A 197 2.01 16.88 28.58
CA THR A 197 0.66 16.29 28.51
C THR A 197 0.42 15.62 27.15
N ILE A 198 -0.45 14.60 27.11
CA ILE A 198 -0.84 13.92 25.85
C ILE A 198 -1.26 14.94 24.79
N LYS A 199 -2.03 15.96 25.19
CA LYS A 199 -2.47 17.02 24.30
C LYS A 199 -1.29 17.75 23.63
N GLN A 200 -0.32 18.22 24.42
CA GLN A 200 0.85 18.94 23.87
C GLN A 200 1.69 18.03 22.96
N ARG A 201 1.89 16.77 23.35
CA ARG A 201 2.64 15.78 22.54
C ARG A 201 1.94 15.51 21.20
N VAL A 202 0.62 15.37 21.21
CA VAL A 202 -0.22 15.22 20.01
C VAL A 202 -0.16 16.47 19.14
N GLU A 203 -0.28 17.67 19.72
CA GLU A 203 -0.22 18.94 19.00
C GLU A 203 1.14 19.15 18.31
N LEU A 204 2.24 18.78 18.98
CA LEU A 204 3.58 18.81 18.40
C LEU A 204 3.68 17.94 17.15
N VAL A 205 3.24 16.68 17.22
CA VAL A 205 3.31 15.76 16.08
C VAL A 205 2.35 16.17 14.96
N LEU A 206 1.14 16.63 15.30
CA LEU A 206 0.19 17.20 14.33
C LEU A 206 0.82 18.33 13.52
N LEU A 207 1.53 19.25 14.18
CA LEU A 207 2.23 20.36 13.53
C LEU A 207 3.32 19.85 12.58
N ALA A 208 4.13 18.90 13.05
CA ALA A 208 5.18 18.29 12.23
C ALA A 208 4.63 17.57 10.99
N CYS A 209 3.52 16.85 11.15
CA CYS A 209 2.80 16.19 10.06
C CYS A 209 2.29 17.18 9.00
N GLU A 210 1.71 18.31 9.44
CA GLU A 210 1.21 19.36 8.52
C GLU A 210 2.36 20.00 7.71
N PHE A 211 3.54 20.22 8.30
CA PHE A 211 4.66 20.80 7.55
C PHE A 211 5.41 19.79 6.67
N SER A 212 5.53 18.54 7.11
CA SER A 212 6.45 17.59 6.48
C SER A 212 5.78 16.67 5.47
N VAL A 213 4.58 16.18 5.79
CA VAL A 213 3.90 15.17 4.95
C VAL A 213 2.84 15.83 4.08
N MET A 214 2.06 16.74 4.65
CA MET A 214 1.00 17.42 3.90
C MET A 214 1.54 18.35 2.81
N SER A 215 2.78 18.83 2.94
CA SER A 215 3.49 19.59 1.90
C SER A 215 3.90 18.73 0.69
N LYS A 216 4.00 17.41 0.85
CA LYS A 216 4.31 16.44 -0.20
C LYS A 216 3.07 15.82 -0.86
N MET A 217 1.87 16.32 -0.53
CA MET A 217 0.60 15.74 -0.97
C MET A 217 0.52 15.55 -2.48
N GLU A 218 0.84 16.57 -3.27
CA GLU A 218 0.79 16.50 -4.72
C GLU A 218 1.70 15.39 -5.26
N LYS A 219 2.95 15.34 -4.77
CA LYS A 219 3.92 14.29 -5.11
C LYS A 219 3.39 12.90 -4.76
N CYS A 220 2.83 12.72 -3.56
CA CYS A 220 2.31 11.42 -3.12
C CYS A 220 1.03 11.02 -3.88
N CYS A 221 0.22 11.99 -4.30
CA CYS A 221 -1.00 11.76 -5.07
C CYS A 221 -0.79 11.74 -6.59
N LYS A 222 0.46 11.80 -7.06
CA LYS A 222 0.80 11.76 -8.49
C LYS A 222 0.11 10.61 -9.25
N PRO A 223 0.05 9.36 -8.76
CA PRO A 223 -0.64 8.29 -9.49
C PRO A 223 -2.13 8.55 -9.71
N LEU A 224 -2.84 9.02 -8.68
CA LEU A 224 -4.26 9.37 -8.80
C LEU A 224 -4.46 10.56 -9.73
N LEU A 225 -3.60 11.59 -9.61
CA LEU A 225 -3.67 12.77 -10.45
C LEU A 225 -3.37 12.44 -11.93
N ALA A 226 -2.43 11.51 -12.19
CA ALA A 226 -2.11 11.04 -13.53
C ALA A 226 -3.26 10.22 -14.14
N LEU A 227 -3.88 9.33 -13.35
CA LEU A 227 -5.08 8.60 -13.78
C LEU A 227 -6.21 9.54 -14.18
N MET A 228 -6.39 10.63 -13.43
CA MET A 228 -7.43 11.60 -13.75
C MET A 228 -7.17 12.34 -15.07
N GLU A 229 -5.91 12.46 -15.51
CA GLU A 229 -5.51 13.06 -16.81
C GLU A 229 -5.68 12.10 -18.00
N GLU A 230 -5.87 10.79 -17.77
CA GLU A 230 -5.95 9.81 -18.86
C GLU A 230 -7.17 10.00 -19.77
N ARG A 231 -8.20 10.68 -19.28
CA ARG A 231 -9.39 11.04 -20.04
C ARG A 231 -9.79 12.49 -19.80
N GLN A 232 -10.32 13.14 -20.82
CA GLN A 232 -10.82 14.52 -20.69
C GLN A 232 -12.19 14.60 -19.98
N GLU A 233 -12.86 13.47 -19.78
CA GLU A 233 -14.14 13.41 -19.10
C GLU A 233 -13.99 13.54 -17.58
N THR A 234 -14.98 14.18 -16.96
CA THR A 234 -15.05 14.31 -15.51
C THR A 234 -15.19 12.96 -14.81
N TRP A 235 -14.72 12.86 -13.59
CA TRP A 235 -14.80 11.66 -12.76
C TRP A 235 -15.90 11.77 -11.71
N SER A 236 -16.71 10.73 -11.55
CA SER A 236 -17.54 10.56 -10.36
C SER A 236 -16.76 9.89 -9.23
N MET A 237 -17.22 10.07 -7.99
CA MET A 237 -16.63 9.38 -6.83
C MET A 237 -16.67 7.85 -7.01
N THR A 238 -17.79 7.33 -7.55
CA THR A 238 -17.96 5.89 -7.79
C THR A 238 -16.93 5.35 -8.78
N GLU A 239 -16.66 6.06 -9.88
CA GLU A 239 -15.64 5.66 -10.85
C GLU A 239 -14.26 5.62 -10.21
N LEU A 240 -13.89 6.68 -9.46
CA LEU A 240 -12.61 6.72 -8.76
C LEU A 240 -12.47 5.56 -7.76
N GLN A 241 -13.52 5.21 -7.04
CA GLN A 241 -13.50 4.08 -6.10
C GLN A 241 -13.45 2.70 -6.78
N GLN A 242 -13.87 2.60 -8.05
CA GLN A 242 -13.92 1.34 -8.80
C GLN A 242 -12.63 1.04 -9.56
N LEU A 243 -11.69 2.00 -9.67
CA LEU A 243 -10.39 1.79 -10.27
C LEU A 243 -9.66 0.62 -9.59
N THR A 244 -9.19 -0.33 -10.40
CA THR A 244 -8.53 -1.56 -9.94
C THR A 244 -7.25 -1.26 -9.16
N ASP A 245 -6.52 -0.24 -9.58
CA ASP A 245 -5.24 0.16 -8.98
C ASP A 245 -5.43 0.77 -7.58
N LEU A 246 -6.67 1.16 -7.25
CA LEU A 246 -7.05 1.80 -6.00
C LEU A 246 -7.72 0.86 -5.00
N GLN A 247 -7.78 -0.46 -5.28
CA GLN A 247 -8.54 -1.40 -4.45
C GLN A 247 -8.16 -1.38 -2.97
N GLU A 248 -6.86 -1.26 -2.63
CA GLU A 248 -6.40 -1.24 -1.23
C GLU A 248 -6.89 -0.03 -0.44
N VAL A 249 -7.07 1.10 -1.12
CA VAL A 249 -7.40 2.39 -0.51
C VAL A 249 -8.74 2.92 -0.99
N ARG A 250 -9.59 2.06 -1.58
CA ARG A 250 -10.92 2.40 -2.10
C ARG A 250 -11.75 3.22 -1.12
N ASN A 251 -11.74 2.81 0.15
CA ASN A 251 -12.53 3.47 1.20
C ASN A 251 -11.91 4.81 1.64
N LEU A 252 -10.65 5.07 1.29
CA LEU A 252 -9.92 6.29 1.58
C LEU A 252 -9.95 7.29 0.42
N ILE A 253 -10.37 6.88 -0.79
CA ILE A 253 -10.48 7.78 -1.94
C ILE A 253 -11.33 9.03 -1.65
N PRO A 254 -12.50 8.95 -0.97
CA PRO A 254 -13.29 10.14 -0.67
C PRO A 254 -12.52 11.19 0.16
N ILE A 255 -11.76 10.76 1.18
CA ILE A 255 -11.01 11.68 2.03
C ILE A 255 -9.80 12.28 1.29
N VAL A 256 -9.16 11.50 0.41
CA VAL A 256 -8.08 11.98 -0.46
C VAL A 256 -8.60 13.04 -1.42
N VAL A 257 -9.67 12.74 -2.17
CA VAL A 257 -10.27 13.66 -3.15
C VAL A 257 -10.72 14.96 -2.47
N HIS A 258 -11.43 14.86 -1.34
CA HIS A 258 -11.83 16.04 -0.56
C HIS A 258 -10.64 16.93 -0.18
N LYS A 259 -9.52 16.31 0.17
CA LYS A 259 -8.32 17.04 0.57
C LYS A 259 -7.59 17.66 -0.62
N LEU A 260 -7.56 16.98 -1.77
CA LEU A 260 -7.02 17.50 -3.03
C LEU A 260 -7.83 18.70 -3.54
N VAL A 261 -9.17 18.64 -3.44
CA VAL A 261 -10.06 19.78 -3.74
C VAL A 261 -9.73 20.97 -2.84
N LYS A 262 -9.61 20.75 -1.53
CA LYS A 262 -9.22 21.81 -0.59
C LYS A 262 -7.83 22.42 -0.84
N ARG A 263 -6.95 21.70 -1.54
CA ARG A 263 -5.61 22.17 -1.93
C ARG A 263 -5.58 22.77 -3.34
N GLY A 264 -6.68 22.74 -4.08
CA GLY A 264 -6.75 23.23 -5.46
C GLY A 264 -5.97 22.37 -6.45
N LEU A 265 -5.79 21.07 -6.16
CA LEU A 265 -5.14 20.12 -7.07
C LEU A 265 -6.15 19.40 -7.98
N ILE A 266 -7.41 19.37 -7.55
CA ILE A 266 -8.57 18.84 -8.24
C ILE A 266 -9.68 19.88 -8.06
N GLU A 267 -10.56 20.00 -9.05
CA GLU A 267 -11.76 20.83 -8.95
C GLU A 267 -13.02 19.99 -8.86
N GLU A 268 -13.99 20.51 -8.11
CA GLU A 268 -15.36 20.01 -8.05
C GLU A 268 -16.19 20.75 -9.10
N VAL A 269 -16.80 20.01 -10.03
CA VAL A 269 -17.66 20.55 -11.07
C VAL A 269 -19.06 19.95 -10.96
N PHE A 270 -20.06 20.76 -11.29
CA PHE A 270 -21.48 20.40 -11.18
C PHE A 270 -22.05 20.17 -12.58
N VAL A 271 -22.48 18.94 -12.85
CA VAL A 271 -23.04 18.55 -14.15
C VAL A 271 -24.54 18.28 -13.99
N PRO A 272 -25.43 18.89 -14.80
CA PRO A 272 -26.85 18.61 -14.73
C PRO A 272 -27.17 17.15 -14.97
N ARG A 273 -28.05 16.58 -14.15
CA ARG A 273 -28.57 15.22 -14.34
C ARG A 273 -29.78 15.20 -15.27
N ASP A 274 -30.56 16.27 -15.23
CA ASP A 274 -31.79 16.48 -15.98
C ASP A 274 -31.77 17.83 -16.71
N GLU A 275 -32.60 17.94 -17.75
CA GLU A 275 -32.70 19.14 -18.59
C GLU A 275 -33.24 20.36 -17.81
N ASP A 276 -34.04 20.11 -16.76
CA ASP A 276 -34.64 21.13 -15.90
C ASP A 276 -33.67 21.67 -14.83
N LEU A 277 -32.42 21.17 -14.78
CA LEU A 277 -31.37 21.54 -13.83
C LEU A 277 -31.76 21.35 -12.36
N THR A 278 -32.69 20.43 -12.07
CA THR A 278 -33.19 20.20 -10.71
C THR A 278 -32.24 19.36 -9.86
N GLU A 279 -31.49 18.46 -10.49
CA GLU A 279 -30.43 17.67 -9.85
C GLU A 279 -29.07 17.95 -10.51
N LEU A 280 -28.08 18.29 -9.68
CA LEU A 280 -26.69 18.45 -10.11
C LEU A 280 -25.84 17.29 -9.59
N LEU A 281 -25.13 16.63 -10.50
CA LEU A 281 -24.13 15.62 -10.19
C LEU A 281 -22.81 16.30 -9.84
N ILE A 282 -22.26 15.92 -8.69
CA ILE A 282 -20.89 16.28 -8.32
C ILE A 282 -19.91 15.40 -9.09
N ARG A 283 -18.94 16.05 -9.75
CA ARG A 283 -17.89 15.44 -10.54
C ARG A 283 -16.55 16.11 -10.26
N TYR A 284 -15.46 15.45 -10.63
CA TYR A 284 -14.09 15.88 -10.33
C TYR A 284 -13.24 15.92 -11.60
N VAL A 285 -12.43 16.96 -11.74
CA VAL A 285 -11.45 17.13 -12.83
C VAL A 285 -10.13 17.61 -12.28
N ARG A 286 -9.02 17.34 -12.98
CA ARG A 286 -7.74 17.93 -12.58
C ARG A 286 -7.75 19.43 -12.92
N THR A 287 -7.22 20.25 -12.04
CA THR A 287 -7.18 21.71 -12.20
C THR A 287 -6.51 22.16 -13.50
N ALA A 288 -5.49 21.42 -13.97
CA ALA A 288 -4.78 21.70 -15.22
C ALA A 288 -5.67 21.57 -16.48
N ASP A 289 -6.70 20.72 -16.46
CA ASP A 289 -7.54 20.43 -17.65
C ASP A 289 -8.54 21.56 -17.96
N LEU A 290 -8.88 22.38 -16.96
CA LEU A 290 -9.81 23.49 -17.12
C LEU A 290 -9.18 24.66 -17.88
N ASP A 291 -7.89 24.91 -17.68
CA ASP A 291 -7.16 25.97 -18.39
C ASP A 291 -7.04 25.70 -19.89
N ASP A 292 -7.00 24.44 -20.32
CA ASP A 292 -6.96 24.06 -21.73
C ASP A 292 -8.36 24.03 -22.36
N SER A 293 -9.39 23.63 -21.62
CA SER A 293 -10.79 23.72 -22.10
C SER A 293 -11.29 25.16 -22.22
N ALA A 294 -10.80 26.09 -21.38
CA ALA A 294 -11.09 27.52 -21.45
C ALA A 294 -10.40 28.21 -22.65
N LYS A 295 -9.25 27.70 -23.11
CA LYS A 295 -8.57 28.19 -24.33
C LYS A 295 -9.28 27.72 -25.61
N GLY A 296 -9.94 26.56 -25.58
CA GLY A 296 -10.69 26.02 -26.74
C GLY A 296 -12.03 26.70 -27.04
N LYS A 297 -12.53 27.59 -26.17
CA LYS A 297 -13.81 28.31 -26.33
C LYS A 297 -13.66 29.79 -26.71
N ARG A 298 -12.46 30.26 -27.05
CA ARG A 298 -12.25 31.57 -27.67
C ARG A 298 -12.12 31.43 -29.19
N ILE A 299 -13.27 31.37 -29.87
CA ILE A 299 -13.43 31.78 -31.28
C ILE A 299 -14.61 32.74 -31.33
#